data_AF-A0A914XTW9-F1
#
_entry.id   AF-A0A914XTW9-F1
#
_cell.length_a   1.000
_cell.length_b   1.000
_cell.length_c   1.000
_cell.angle_alpha   90.00
_cell.angle_beta   90.00
_cell.angle_gamma   90.00
#
_symmetry.space_group_name_H-M   'P 1'
#
loop_
_entity.id
_entity.type
_entity.pdbx_description
1 polymer ?
#
loop_
_entity_poly.entity_id
_entity_poly.type
_entity_poly.pdbx_seq_one_letter_code
_entity_poly.pdbx_strand_id
1 'polypeptide(L)'
;MKKLCLLQQNETYGLTHAYAADPFNEMAPQSFNESYLSDVASAIYMGAASTDPDAIWIMQNWYLVMNVGKSWTAAHAKAYLRGVPEGRVLVLDLRAEEWPQYTQFSSYYGQPFIWNLLHNFGGVNDLRGSFDAVNNGLSKAVAYPNGTMVGVGLTMEGIFQNYVQYQFLIDRTWSSADLDKQQWITDYSISRYGQYDDLTASAWSLLQTSVYSEPIPADEQTDVENSGGNLKIAWFESYLFDRPKLQAPMGTWYDPKYLCQAWGLLVKRIDLFRNNSLFKHDVIDLTREALQLIATKSLVPSIAVAFKAGSIPQVKTNGTALDQLLSNMDEILGFDKQFSVQYWIATARAKAGTVPEEDQFEFNARNQVTLWGPSGQGLDYAKKQWSGLITHYYQPRWALFISRLVNSISTKQPFSQNEFDSEVLELVEKPFASSQLEPPSKGDWTSVVRRVFTRYYPTCSHLKQ
;
A
#
# COMPACT_ATOMS: atom_id res chain seq x y z
N MET A 1 -26.47 22.40 -14.64
CA MET A 1 -25.57 22.05 -13.53
C MET A 1 -24.11 21.91 -13.97
N LYS A 2 -23.73 20.96 -14.85
CA LYS A 2 -22.34 20.76 -15.32
C LYS A 2 -21.63 22.05 -15.77
N LYS A 3 -22.23 22.78 -16.71
CA LYS A 3 -21.74 24.10 -17.18
C LYS A 3 -21.57 25.12 -16.05
N LEU A 4 -22.51 25.18 -15.11
CA LEU A 4 -22.45 26.14 -13.98
C LEU A 4 -21.28 25.80 -13.03
N CYS A 5 -21.06 24.52 -12.76
CA CYS A 5 -19.93 24.06 -11.95
C CYS A 5 -18.58 24.47 -12.58
N LEU A 6 -18.42 24.24 -13.88
CA LEU A 6 -17.19 24.57 -14.60
C LEU A 6 -16.96 26.08 -14.73
N LEU A 7 -18.03 26.87 -14.92
CA LEU A 7 -17.93 28.33 -14.90
C LEU A 7 -17.46 28.84 -13.54
N GLN A 8 -18.02 28.32 -12.44
CA GLN A 8 -17.60 28.67 -11.09
C GLN A 8 -16.15 28.24 -10.81
N GLN A 9 -15.76 27.03 -11.26
CA GLN A 9 -14.39 26.54 -11.13
C GLN A 9 -13.41 27.47 -11.87
N ASN A 10 -13.73 27.85 -13.11
CA ASN A 10 -12.90 28.75 -13.91
C ASN A 10 -12.82 30.16 -13.30
N GLU A 11 -13.93 30.70 -12.79
CA GLU A 11 -13.93 31.99 -12.09
C GLU A 11 -13.04 31.97 -10.83
N THR A 12 -13.02 30.83 -10.12
CA THR A 12 -12.30 30.70 -8.85
C THR A 12 -10.81 30.38 -9.06
N TYR A 13 -10.47 29.52 -10.02
CA TYR A 13 -9.14 28.91 -10.15
C TYR A 13 -8.49 29.08 -11.52
N GLY A 14 -9.20 29.64 -12.52
CA GLY A 14 -8.73 29.76 -13.90
C GLY A 14 -8.89 28.48 -14.73
N LEU A 15 -8.49 28.58 -16.01
CA LEU A 15 -8.65 27.54 -17.02
C LEU A 15 -7.38 26.69 -17.17
N THR A 16 -7.51 25.36 -17.19
CA THR A 16 -6.40 24.40 -17.33
C THR A 16 -6.50 23.51 -18.56
N HIS A 17 -7.63 23.53 -19.27
CA HIS A 17 -7.99 22.62 -20.37
C HIS A 17 -8.09 21.13 -20.02
N ALA A 18 -7.86 20.73 -18.77
CA ALA A 18 -7.88 19.34 -18.35
C ALA A 18 -8.81 19.13 -17.16
N TYR A 19 -9.75 18.20 -17.31
CA TYR A 19 -10.83 17.96 -16.36
C TYR A 19 -10.95 16.48 -16.03
N ALA A 20 -10.92 16.12 -14.75
CA ALA A 20 -11.10 14.74 -14.30
C ALA A 20 -12.55 14.44 -13.92
N ALA A 21 -13.07 13.29 -14.36
CA ALA A 21 -14.39 12.80 -13.98
C ALA A 21 -14.53 11.29 -14.22
N ASP A 22 -14.95 10.54 -13.20
CA ASP A 22 -14.96 9.06 -13.26
C ASP A 22 -16.31 8.51 -12.74
N PRO A 23 -17.35 8.45 -13.61
CA PRO A 23 -18.71 8.11 -13.17
C PRO A 23 -18.87 6.66 -12.72
N PHE A 24 -17.94 5.78 -13.09
CA PHE A 24 -18.02 4.34 -12.90
C PHE A 24 -16.84 3.77 -12.10
N ASN A 25 -16.10 4.61 -11.37
CA ASN A 25 -15.06 4.12 -10.47
C ASN A 25 -15.71 3.27 -9.37
N GLU A 26 -15.40 1.96 -9.37
CA GLU A 26 -15.97 0.95 -8.44
C GLU A 26 -17.51 0.88 -8.41
N MET A 27 -18.17 1.38 -9.46
CA MET A 27 -19.62 1.39 -9.58
C MET A 27 -20.05 0.88 -10.95
N ALA A 28 -21.10 0.07 -10.99
CA ALA A 28 -21.67 -0.37 -12.25
C ALA A 28 -22.50 0.75 -12.91
N PRO A 29 -22.43 0.91 -14.24
CA PRO A 29 -23.38 1.72 -14.97
C PRO A 29 -24.80 1.17 -14.80
N GLN A 30 -25.81 2.03 -14.99
CA GLN A 30 -27.21 1.60 -14.97
C GLN A 30 -27.53 0.61 -16.09
N SER A 31 -26.83 0.70 -17.21
CA SER A 31 -26.94 -0.21 -18.35
C SER A 31 -25.58 -0.41 -19.01
N PHE A 32 -25.32 -1.62 -19.49
CA PHE A 32 -24.17 -1.92 -20.34
C PHE A 32 -24.50 -1.87 -21.84
N ASN A 33 -25.66 -1.32 -22.23
CA ASN A 33 -25.93 -1.07 -23.64
C ASN A 33 -24.89 -0.09 -24.21
N GLU A 34 -24.28 -0.45 -25.34
CA GLU A 34 -23.24 0.36 -25.99
C GLU A 34 -23.68 1.79 -26.30
N SER A 35 -24.94 2.00 -26.73
CA SER A 35 -25.44 3.36 -26.99
C SER A 35 -25.55 4.16 -25.70
N TYR A 36 -26.02 3.55 -24.61
CA TYR A 36 -26.08 4.20 -23.30
C TYR A 36 -24.68 4.61 -22.82
N LEU A 37 -23.69 3.73 -22.93
CA LEU A 37 -22.31 4.02 -22.53
C LEU A 37 -21.73 5.16 -23.37
N SER A 38 -21.92 5.11 -24.69
CA SER A 38 -21.51 6.18 -25.61
C SER A 38 -22.16 7.52 -25.27
N ASP A 39 -23.47 7.53 -25.01
CA ASP A 39 -24.23 8.74 -24.67
C ASP A 39 -23.79 9.34 -23.33
N VAL A 40 -23.52 8.50 -22.32
CA VAL A 40 -22.99 8.96 -21.03
C VAL A 40 -21.62 9.61 -21.21
N ALA A 41 -20.70 8.97 -21.93
CA ALA A 41 -19.37 9.51 -22.19
C ALA A 41 -19.44 10.85 -22.93
N SER A 42 -20.23 10.90 -24.00
CA SER A 42 -20.50 12.12 -24.78
C SER A 42 -21.06 13.24 -23.90
N ALA A 43 -22.05 12.93 -23.05
CA ALA A 43 -22.66 13.93 -22.17
C ALA A 43 -21.73 14.43 -21.06
N ILE A 44 -20.73 13.64 -20.64
CA ILE A 44 -19.70 14.09 -19.69
C ILE A 44 -18.75 15.05 -20.41
N TYR A 45 -18.17 14.61 -21.52
CA TYR A 45 -17.24 15.41 -22.31
C TYR A 45 -17.85 16.73 -22.79
N MET A 46 -19.06 16.70 -23.37
CA MET A 46 -19.76 17.90 -23.83
C MET A 46 -20.07 18.88 -22.68
N GLY A 47 -20.14 18.40 -21.44
CA GLY A 47 -20.21 19.25 -20.26
C GLY A 47 -19.02 20.21 -20.19
N ALA A 48 -17.81 19.68 -20.35
CA ALA A 48 -16.56 20.45 -20.39
C ALA A 48 -16.37 21.23 -21.69
N ALA A 49 -16.56 20.56 -22.83
CA ALA A 49 -16.36 21.16 -24.15
C ALA A 49 -17.28 22.36 -24.43
N SER A 50 -18.45 22.43 -23.77
CA SER A 50 -19.39 23.56 -23.91
C SER A 50 -18.92 24.86 -23.24
N THR A 51 -17.93 24.79 -22.36
CA THR A 51 -17.30 25.93 -21.68
C THR A 51 -15.87 26.15 -22.12
N ASP A 52 -15.20 25.09 -22.55
CA ASP A 52 -13.82 25.10 -22.99
C ASP A 52 -13.67 24.22 -24.24
N PRO A 53 -13.59 24.81 -25.45
CA PRO A 53 -13.45 24.07 -26.70
C PRO A 53 -12.20 23.18 -26.77
N ASP A 54 -11.18 23.46 -25.93
CA ASP A 54 -9.93 22.73 -25.87
C ASP A 54 -9.89 21.67 -24.75
N ALA A 55 -11.02 21.44 -24.08
CA ALA A 55 -11.13 20.48 -22.99
C ALA A 55 -10.58 19.08 -23.34
N ILE A 56 -9.81 18.54 -22.41
CA ILE A 56 -9.34 17.17 -22.34
C ILE A 56 -9.95 16.54 -21.09
N TRP A 57 -10.65 15.42 -21.28
CA TRP A 57 -11.17 14.64 -20.18
C TRP A 57 -10.09 13.66 -19.69
N ILE A 58 -9.58 13.88 -18.49
CA ILE A 58 -8.70 12.93 -17.79
C ILE A 58 -9.57 11.84 -17.15
N MET A 59 -9.32 10.58 -17.47
CA MET A 59 -10.14 9.45 -17.02
C MET A 59 -9.27 8.37 -16.38
N GLN A 60 -9.67 7.92 -15.20
CA GLN A 60 -9.13 6.75 -14.54
C GLN A 60 -9.67 5.45 -15.17
N ASN A 61 -8.79 4.53 -15.57
CA ASN A 61 -9.20 3.25 -16.15
C ASN A 61 -9.53 2.15 -15.12
N TRP A 62 -9.55 2.44 -13.81
CA TRP A 62 -9.73 1.43 -12.75
C TRP A 62 -11.01 0.60 -12.91
N TYR A 63 -12.07 1.20 -13.44
CA TYR A 63 -13.32 0.50 -13.75
C TYR A 63 -13.14 -0.65 -14.76
N LEU A 64 -12.17 -0.53 -15.67
CA LEU A 64 -11.75 -1.62 -16.56
C LEU A 64 -11.00 -2.67 -15.76
N VAL A 65 -9.97 -2.30 -15.00
CA VAL A 65 -9.17 -3.23 -14.19
C VAL A 65 -10.05 -4.13 -13.30
N MET A 66 -11.04 -3.56 -12.61
CA MET A 66 -11.93 -4.29 -11.68
C MET A 66 -12.89 -5.29 -12.36
N ASN A 67 -13.13 -5.16 -13.66
CA ASN A 67 -14.23 -5.86 -14.35
C ASN A 67 -13.88 -6.35 -15.76
N VAL A 68 -12.59 -6.36 -16.12
CA VAL A 68 -12.12 -6.87 -17.42
C VAL A 68 -12.63 -8.27 -17.66
N GLY A 69 -13.17 -8.49 -18.86
CA GLY A 69 -13.70 -9.80 -19.27
C GLY A 69 -15.04 -10.18 -18.64
N LYS A 70 -15.54 -9.39 -17.67
CA LYS A 70 -16.86 -9.56 -17.06
C LYS A 70 -17.86 -8.57 -17.66
N SER A 71 -18.19 -7.51 -16.93
CA SER A 71 -19.17 -6.51 -17.35
C SER A 71 -18.56 -5.47 -18.29
N TRP A 72 -17.26 -5.19 -18.21
CA TRP A 72 -16.57 -4.31 -19.15
C TRP A 72 -15.85 -5.14 -20.22
N THR A 73 -16.60 -5.49 -21.27
CA THR A 73 -16.08 -6.18 -22.46
C THR A 73 -15.35 -5.20 -23.38
N ALA A 74 -14.61 -5.70 -24.37
CA ALA A 74 -14.00 -4.88 -25.42
C ALA A 74 -15.04 -4.00 -26.15
N ALA A 75 -16.25 -4.51 -26.41
CA ALA A 75 -17.30 -3.75 -27.07
C ALA A 75 -17.82 -2.60 -26.18
N HIS A 76 -18.06 -2.87 -24.89
CA HIS A 76 -18.49 -1.84 -23.93
C HIS A 76 -17.43 -0.76 -23.73
N ALA A 77 -16.17 -1.16 -23.55
CA ALA A 77 -15.05 -0.22 -23.41
C ALA A 77 -14.88 0.65 -24.67
N LYS A 78 -14.98 0.04 -25.86
CA LYS A 78 -14.93 0.76 -27.13
C LYS A 78 -16.06 1.75 -27.27
N ALA A 79 -17.30 1.36 -26.98
CA ALA A 79 -18.46 2.24 -27.06
C ALA A 79 -18.32 3.45 -26.13
N TYR A 80 -17.86 3.23 -24.90
CA TYR A 80 -17.63 4.30 -23.93
C TYR A 80 -16.51 5.26 -24.38
N LEU A 81 -15.33 4.75 -24.74
CA LEU A 81 -14.17 5.57 -25.13
C LEU A 81 -14.35 6.29 -26.47
N ARG A 82 -15.14 5.71 -27.39
CA ARG A 82 -15.47 6.31 -28.70
C ARG A 82 -16.73 7.18 -28.69
N GLY A 83 -17.45 7.24 -27.57
CA GLY A 83 -18.49 8.26 -27.35
C GLY A 83 -17.94 9.69 -27.27
N VAL A 84 -16.61 9.83 -27.21
CA VAL A 84 -15.87 11.10 -27.17
C VAL A 84 -14.94 11.17 -28.39
N PRO A 85 -14.71 12.36 -28.99
CA PRO A 85 -13.74 12.51 -30.07
C PRO A 85 -12.35 11.97 -29.70
N GLU A 86 -11.65 11.40 -30.68
CA GLU A 86 -10.29 10.90 -30.49
C GLU A 86 -9.34 12.05 -30.08
N GLY A 87 -8.45 11.79 -29.13
CA GLY A 87 -7.54 12.79 -28.58
C GLY A 87 -8.15 13.68 -27.50
N ARG A 88 -9.45 13.53 -27.19
CA ARG A 88 -10.15 14.34 -26.18
C ARG A 88 -10.40 13.62 -24.86
N VAL A 89 -9.99 12.36 -24.75
CA VAL A 89 -9.88 11.62 -23.48
C VAL A 89 -8.43 11.22 -23.27
N LEU A 90 -7.85 11.62 -22.14
CA LEU A 90 -6.55 11.16 -21.68
C LEU A 90 -6.76 10.09 -20.61
N VAL A 91 -6.49 8.83 -20.95
CA VAL A 91 -6.68 7.70 -20.05
C VAL A 91 -5.48 7.54 -19.13
N LEU A 92 -5.72 7.45 -17.83
CA LEU A 92 -4.73 7.03 -16.85
C LEU A 92 -4.80 5.51 -16.74
N ASP A 93 -3.82 4.81 -17.31
CA ASP A 93 -3.66 3.37 -17.10
C ASP A 93 -3.08 3.15 -15.70
N LEU A 94 -3.96 3.00 -14.71
CA LEU A 94 -3.63 3.27 -13.31
C LEU A 94 -2.62 2.32 -12.71
N ARG A 95 -2.67 1.05 -13.10
CA ARG A 95 -1.90 -0.07 -12.55
C ARG A 95 -1.15 -0.80 -13.66
N ALA A 96 -0.47 -0.05 -14.50
CA ALA A 96 0.10 -0.56 -15.74
C ALA A 96 1.38 -1.38 -15.54
N GLU A 97 2.01 -1.28 -14.35
CA GLU A 97 3.16 -2.09 -13.93
C GLU A 97 2.80 -3.56 -13.73
N GLU A 98 1.57 -3.83 -13.27
CA GLU A 98 1.10 -5.18 -12.95
C GLU A 98 0.04 -5.65 -13.95
N TRP A 99 -0.95 -4.80 -14.25
CA TRP A 99 -2.10 -5.12 -15.10
C TRP A 99 -2.38 -4.01 -16.12
N PRO A 100 -1.54 -3.87 -17.15
CA PRO A 100 -1.73 -2.88 -18.20
C PRO A 100 -3.01 -3.16 -19.00
N GLN A 101 -3.91 -2.20 -19.07
CA GLN A 101 -5.16 -2.34 -19.83
C GLN A 101 -5.01 -1.90 -21.28
N TYR A 102 -3.96 -1.12 -21.62
CA TYR A 102 -3.70 -0.71 -23.00
C TYR A 102 -3.56 -1.91 -23.96
N THR A 103 -3.05 -3.05 -23.49
CA THR A 103 -2.91 -4.27 -24.29
C THR A 103 -4.26 -4.94 -24.56
N GLN A 104 -5.19 -4.89 -23.60
CA GLN A 104 -6.51 -5.51 -23.66
C GLN A 104 -7.49 -4.71 -24.54
N PHE A 105 -7.32 -3.39 -24.60
CA PHE A 105 -8.25 -2.48 -25.28
C PHE A 105 -7.61 -1.77 -26.49
N SER A 106 -6.67 -2.43 -27.16
CA SER A 106 -6.04 -1.95 -28.41
C SER A 106 -5.54 -0.50 -28.32
N SER A 107 -4.76 -0.22 -27.27
CA SER A 107 -4.31 1.13 -26.91
C SER A 107 -5.47 2.13 -26.80
N TYR A 108 -6.48 1.77 -26.00
CA TYR A 108 -7.69 2.56 -25.75
C TYR A 108 -8.41 3.02 -27.01
N TYR A 109 -8.35 2.18 -28.05
CA TYR A 109 -8.91 2.43 -29.36
C TYR A 109 -8.53 3.81 -29.89
N GLY A 110 -7.28 4.27 -29.77
CA GLY A 110 -6.84 5.55 -30.33
C GLY A 110 -6.87 6.73 -29.35
N GLN A 111 -7.50 6.62 -28.18
CA GLN A 111 -7.39 7.66 -27.16
C GLN A 111 -5.97 7.65 -26.55
N PRO A 112 -5.37 8.82 -26.27
CA PRO A 112 -4.07 8.90 -25.62
C PRO A 112 -4.12 8.37 -24.19
N PHE A 113 -3.02 7.77 -23.72
CA PHE A 113 -2.93 7.29 -22.34
C PHE A 113 -1.59 7.57 -21.66
N ILE A 114 -1.62 7.63 -20.33
CA ILE A 114 -0.45 7.67 -19.46
C ILE A 114 -0.29 6.29 -18.82
N TRP A 115 0.90 5.70 -18.93
CA TRP A 115 1.26 4.47 -18.22
C TRP A 115 1.60 4.84 -16.77
N ASN A 116 0.88 4.31 -15.78
CA ASN A 116 1.12 4.67 -14.38
C ASN A 116 1.60 3.46 -13.56
N LEU A 117 2.44 3.78 -12.58
CA LEU A 117 2.79 2.91 -11.47
C LEU A 117 1.84 3.18 -10.30
N LEU A 118 0.92 2.24 -10.04
CA LEU A 118 0.03 2.33 -8.88
C LEU A 118 0.78 2.00 -7.60
N HIS A 119 1.46 0.85 -7.57
CA HIS A 119 2.33 0.32 -6.53
C HIS A 119 1.72 0.14 -5.12
N ASN A 120 1.05 1.15 -4.56
CA ASN A 120 0.60 1.17 -3.19
C ASN A 120 -0.90 1.48 -3.07
N PHE A 121 -1.57 0.61 -2.32
CA PHE A 121 -2.95 0.75 -1.90
C PHE A 121 -3.00 1.12 -0.42
N GLY A 122 -3.95 1.98 -0.03
CA GLY A 122 -4.22 2.37 1.35
C GLY A 122 -3.09 3.12 2.06
N GLY A 123 -1.93 3.37 1.44
CA GLY A 123 -0.76 3.92 2.13
C GLY A 123 -0.09 2.91 3.06
N VAL A 124 -0.22 1.60 2.83
CA VAL A 124 0.36 0.57 3.72
C VAL A 124 1.89 0.56 3.63
N ASN A 125 2.57 0.30 4.75
CA ASN A 125 4.03 0.48 4.91
C ASN A 125 4.91 -0.72 4.49
N ASP A 126 4.36 -1.78 3.90
CA ASP A 126 5.14 -2.98 3.57
C ASP A 126 6.26 -2.67 2.58
N LEU A 127 7.44 -3.28 2.75
CA LEU A 127 8.50 -3.19 1.74
C LEU A 127 8.16 -4.09 0.56
N ARG A 128 7.94 -3.48 -0.60
CA ARG A 128 7.53 -4.21 -1.82
C ARG A 128 7.77 -3.41 -3.10
N GLY A 129 7.64 -4.10 -4.23
CA GLY A 129 7.75 -3.51 -5.56
C GLY A 129 8.50 -4.41 -6.53
N SER A 130 8.64 -3.96 -7.77
CA SER A 130 9.30 -4.74 -8.81
C SER A 130 10.00 -3.84 -9.82
N PHE A 131 11.33 -3.81 -9.74
CA PHE A 131 12.16 -3.11 -10.75
C PHE A 131 11.96 -3.68 -12.16
N ASP A 132 11.69 -4.98 -12.25
CA ASP A 132 11.40 -5.65 -13.51
C ASP A 132 10.04 -5.24 -14.08
N ALA A 133 9.03 -5.04 -13.24
CA ALA A 133 7.73 -4.52 -13.67
C ALA A 133 7.86 -3.15 -14.32
N VAL A 134 8.67 -2.27 -13.71
CA VAL A 134 8.91 -0.92 -14.23
C VAL A 134 9.70 -0.95 -15.54
N ASN A 135 10.87 -1.59 -15.59
CA ASN A 135 11.68 -1.66 -16.82
C ASN A 135 10.91 -2.33 -17.96
N ASN A 136 10.46 -3.56 -17.74
CA ASN A 136 9.83 -4.36 -18.80
C ASN A 136 8.47 -3.79 -19.19
N GLY A 137 7.68 -3.31 -18.23
CA GLY A 137 6.37 -2.72 -18.48
C GLY A 137 6.46 -1.46 -19.34
N LEU A 138 7.37 -0.54 -18.99
CA LEU A 138 7.56 0.68 -19.77
C LEU A 138 8.11 0.39 -21.17
N SER A 139 9.11 -0.49 -21.29
CA SER A 139 9.65 -0.92 -22.60
C SER A 139 8.56 -1.52 -23.51
N LYS A 140 7.67 -2.36 -22.94
CA LYS A 140 6.53 -2.92 -23.69
C LYS A 140 5.50 -1.88 -24.10
N ALA A 141 5.23 -0.88 -23.25
CA ALA A 141 4.25 0.17 -23.54
C ALA A 141 4.74 1.10 -24.65
N VAL A 142 6.02 1.50 -24.59
CA VAL A 142 6.67 2.33 -25.63
C VAL A 142 6.76 1.59 -26.97
N ALA A 143 7.05 0.29 -26.95
CA ALA A 143 7.16 -0.52 -28.16
C ALA A 143 5.81 -1.04 -28.70
N TYR A 144 4.67 -0.67 -28.11
CA TYR A 144 3.37 -1.20 -28.50
C TYR A 144 2.98 -0.73 -29.92
N PRO A 145 2.65 -1.63 -30.86
CA PRO A 145 2.28 -1.25 -32.22
C PRO A 145 1.04 -0.36 -32.26
N ASN A 146 1.11 0.76 -32.98
CA ASN A 146 0.06 1.78 -33.00
C ASN A 146 -0.31 2.29 -31.59
N GLY A 147 0.64 2.28 -30.66
CA GLY A 147 0.46 2.76 -29.30
C GLY A 147 0.17 4.26 -29.25
N THR A 148 -0.71 4.63 -28.32
CA THR A 148 -1.14 6.00 -28.04
C THR A 148 -0.64 6.48 -26.68
N MET A 149 0.45 5.88 -26.19
CA MET A 149 1.09 6.29 -24.95
C MET A 149 1.69 7.69 -25.12
N VAL A 150 1.36 8.61 -24.22
CA VAL A 150 1.85 10.01 -24.25
C VAL A 150 2.58 10.43 -22.99
N GLY A 151 2.65 9.57 -21.97
CA GLY A 151 3.37 9.90 -20.73
C GLY A 151 3.47 8.74 -19.75
N VAL A 152 4.25 8.97 -18.69
CA VAL A 152 4.44 8.08 -17.54
C VAL A 152 3.97 8.80 -16.28
N GLY A 153 3.35 8.09 -15.34
CA GLY A 153 2.85 8.69 -14.11
C GLY A 153 2.97 7.81 -12.86
N LEU A 154 2.77 8.46 -11.72
CA LEU A 154 2.75 7.86 -10.39
C LEU A 154 1.33 8.04 -9.83
N THR A 155 0.68 6.96 -9.44
CA THR A 155 -0.74 6.95 -9.04
C THR A 155 -0.98 6.34 -7.66
N MET A 156 0.07 6.14 -6.86
CA MET A 156 -0.04 5.58 -5.51
C MET A 156 -1.12 6.24 -4.65
N GLU A 157 -1.91 5.44 -3.94
CA GLU A 157 -2.91 5.95 -3.00
C GLU A 157 -2.28 6.64 -1.79
N GLY A 158 -1.07 6.22 -1.40
CA GLY A 158 -0.25 6.87 -0.38
C GLY A 158 1.23 6.94 -0.75
N ILE A 159 1.92 8.01 -0.38
CA ILE A 159 3.26 8.35 -0.94
C ILE A 159 4.45 8.21 0.03
N PHE A 160 4.22 7.96 1.31
CA PHE A 160 5.27 7.97 2.34
C PHE A 160 5.86 6.57 2.62
N GLN A 161 6.23 5.84 1.57
CA GLN A 161 6.83 4.49 1.64
C GLN A 161 7.52 4.09 0.33
N ASN A 162 8.44 3.14 0.35
CA ASN A 162 9.10 2.54 -0.83
C ASN A 162 9.65 3.57 -1.86
N TYR A 163 10.27 4.65 -1.38
CA TYR A 163 10.80 5.75 -2.21
C TYR A 163 11.68 5.28 -3.39
N VAL A 164 12.35 4.14 -3.21
CA VAL A 164 13.21 3.54 -4.24
C VAL A 164 12.43 3.17 -5.51
N GLN A 165 11.18 2.72 -5.40
CA GLN A 165 10.35 2.37 -6.58
C GLN A 165 9.97 3.62 -7.37
N TYR A 166 9.64 4.71 -6.68
CA TYR A 166 9.24 5.96 -7.33
C TYR A 166 10.42 6.66 -7.99
N GLN A 167 11.56 6.72 -7.30
CA GLN A 167 12.79 7.25 -7.89
C GLN A 167 13.19 6.43 -9.12
N PHE A 168 13.06 5.10 -9.07
CA PHE A 168 13.39 4.24 -10.20
C PHE A 168 12.51 4.54 -11.42
N LEU A 169 11.19 4.69 -11.25
CA LEU A 169 10.31 5.07 -12.36
C LEU A 169 10.66 6.45 -12.93
N ILE A 170 10.90 7.42 -12.05
CA ILE A 170 11.25 8.79 -12.46
C ILE A 170 12.52 8.76 -13.32
N ASP A 171 13.58 8.09 -12.87
CA ASP A 171 14.83 7.99 -13.62
C ASP A 171 14.64 7.20 -14.91
N ARG A 172 13.85 6.11 -14.87
CA ARG A 172 13.55 5.28 -16.04
C ARG A 172 12.77 6.04 -17.12
N THR A 173 11.97 7.04 -16.73
CA THR A 173 11.22 7.91 -17.66
C THR A 173 12.14 8.77 -18.52
N TRP A 174 13.33 9.12 -18.03
CA TRP A 174 14.33 9.90 -18.76
C TRP A 174 15.32 9.05 -19.57
N SER A 175 15.13 7.73 -19.60
CA SER A 175 15.97 6.79 -20.35
C SER A 175 15.20 6.17 -21.51
N SER A 176 15.80 6.12 -22.70
CA SER A 176 15.25 5.39 -23.85
C SER A 176 15.45 3.87 -23.76
N ALA A 177 16.30 3.41 -22.86
CA ALA A 177 16.60 2.00 -22.62
C ALA A 177 16.31 1.61 -21.17
N ASP A 178 16.23 0.30 -20.91
CA ASP A 178 16.13 -0.22 -19.56
C ASP A 178 17.35 0.16 -18.73
N LEU A 179 17.12 0.55 -17.47
CA LEU A 179 18.19 0.84 -16.53
C LEU A 179 18.82 -0.46 -16.05
N ASP A 180 20.14 -0.49 -15.92
CA ASP A 180 20.83 -1.56 -15.19
C ASP A 180 20.45 -1.46 -13.72
N LYS A 181 19.58 -2.38 -13.28
CA LYS A 181 19.02 -2.36 -11.94
C LYS A 181 20.09 -2.53 -10.85
N GLN A 182 21.17 -3.29 -11.10
CA GLN A 182 22.23 -3.52 -10.10
C GLN A 182 23.12 -2.29 -9.95
N GLN A 183 23.50 -1.69 -11.08
CA GLN A 183 24.25 -0.43 -11.05
C GLN A 183 23.41 0.69 -10.43
N TRP A 184 22.15 0.82 -10.88
CA TRP A 184 21.25 1.87 -10.40
C TRP A 184 20.98 1.76 -8.90
N ILE A 185 20.76 0.56 -8.34
CA ILE A 185 20.51 0.44 -6.90
C ILE A 185 21.74 0.81 -6.07
N THR A 186 22.94 0.53 -6.60
CA THR A 186 24.20 0.94 -5.98
C THR A 186 24.32 2.46 -5.97
N ASP A 187 24.07 3.11 -7.11
CA ASP A 187 24.09 4.57 -7.26
C ASP A 187 23.00 5.26 -6.41
N TYR A 188 21.82 4.65 -6.30
CA TYR A 188 20.75 5.06 -5.39
C TYR A 188 21.25 5.09 -3.94
N SER A 189 21.94 4.04 -3.48
CA SER A 189 22.48 4.01 -2.11
C SER A 189 23.53 5.11 -1.87
N ILE A 190 24.40 5.37 -2.85
CA ILE A 190 25.43 6.43 -2.78
C ILE A 190 24.77 7.80 -2.68
N SER A 191 23.84 8.11 -3.59
CA SER A 191 23.16 9.41 -3.63
C SER A 191 22.32 9.66 -2.37
N ARG A 192 21.68 8.61 -1.84
CA ARG A 192 20.86 8.68 -0.62
C ARG A 192 21.70 8.87 0.64
N TYR A 193 22.87 8.23 0.75
CA TYR A 193 23.69 8.26 1.95
C TYR A 193 24.85 9.27 1.90
N GLY A 194 25.15 9.81 0.72
CA GLY A 194 26.15 10.84 0.48
C GLY A 194 27.56 10.31 0.23
N GLN A 195 27.78 8.99 0.30
CA GLN A 195 29.05 8.33 -0.01
C GLN A 195 28.83 6.84 -0.27
N TYR A 196 29.79 6.23 -0.97
CA TYR A 196 29.82 4.79 -1.19
C TYR A 196 30.23 4.04 0.09
N ASP A 197 29.55 2.92 0.37
CA ASP A 197 29.97 1.91 1.34
C ASP A 197 29.51 0.52 0.89
N ASP A 198 30.44 -0.44 0.87
CA ASP A 198 30.21 -1.80 0.38
C ASP A 198 29.02 -2.50 1.04
N LEU A 199 28.81 -2.29 2.35
CA LEU A 199 27.72 -2.97 3.07
C LEU A 199 26.37 -2.35 2.77
N THR A 200 26.30 -1.02 2.61
CA THR A 200 25.06 -0.37 2.19
C THR A 200 24.66 -0.74 0.75
N ALA A 201 25.62 -0.79 -0.18
CA ALA A 201 25.38 -1.25 -1.55
C ALA A 201 24.91 -2.71 -1.57
N SER A 202 25.59 -3.58 -0.81
CA SER A 202 25.21 -5.00 -0.69
C SER A 202 23.82 -5.17 -0.06
N ALA A 203 23.47 -4.38 0.96
CA ALA A 203 22.15 -4.43 1.60
C ALA A 203 21.05 -4.07 0.60
N TRP A 204 21.24 -2.99 -0.16
CA TRP A 204 20.27 -2.57 -1.17
C TRP A 204 20.16 -3.56 -2.33
N SER A 205 21.27 -4.19 -2.76
CA SER A 205 21.24 -5.27 -3.75
C SER A 205 20.42 -6.48 -3.26
N LEU A 206 20.57 -6.87 -1.98
CA LEU A 206 19.75 -7.94 -1.38
C LEU A 206 18.25 -7.57 -1.35
N LEU A 207 17.91 -6.33 -1.01
CA LEU A 207 16.52 -5.84 -1.03
C LEU A 207 15.96 -5.82 -2.47
N GLN A 208 16.77 -5.40 -3.44
CA GLN A 208 16.44 -5.40 -4.86
C GLN A 208 16.06 -6.79 -5.37
N THR A 209 16.77 -7.84 -4.93
CA THR A 209 16.52 -9.24 -5.32
C THR A 209 15.54 -9.98 -4.40
N SER A 210 14.85 -9.28 -3.50
CA SER A 210 13.91 -9.88 -2.55
C SER A 210 12.58 -9.12 -2.48
N VAL A 211 12.44 -8.21 -1.53
CA VAL A 211 11.20 -7.43 -1.36
C VAL A 211 10.85 -6.60 -2.60
N TYR A 212 11.86 -6.13 -3.34
CA TYR A 212 11.67 -5.36 -4.57
C TYR A 212 11.78 -6.20 -5.85
N SER A 213 11.62 -7.52 -5.74
CA SER A 213 11.50 -8.45 -6.87
C SER A 213 10.15 -9.17 -6.83
N GLU A 214 9.08 -8.41 -6.56
CA GLU A 214 7.73 -8.97 -6.57
C GLU A 214 7.40 -9.53 -7.97
N PRO A 215 6.87 -10.77 -8.06
CA PRO A 215 6.53 -11.37 -9.33
C PRO A 215 5.36 -10.60 -9.95
N ILE A 216 5.52 -10.23 -11.22
CA ILE A 216 4.42 -9.73 -12.02
C ILE A 216 3.50 -10.93 -12.27
N PRO A 217 2.18 -10.83 -12.03
CA PRO A 217 1.24 -11.87 -12.41
C PRO A 217 1.49 -12.25 -13.87
N ALA A 218 1.60 -13.55 -14.17
CA ALA A 218 1.69 -13.99 -15.55
C ALA A 218 0.47 -13.47 -16.32
N ASP A 219 0.63 -13.24 -17.63
CA ASP A 219 -0.48 -13.07 -18.55
C ASP A 219 -1.46 -14.22 -18.35
N GLU A 220 -2.55 -13.94 -17.63
CA GLU A 220 -3.58 -14.91 -17.34
C GLU A 220 -4.94 -14.32 -17.71
N GLN A 221 -5.20 -14.31 -19.01
CA GLN A 221 -6.56 -14.55 -19.53
C GLN A 221 -7.23 -15.78 -18.86
N THR A 222 -6.47 -16.66 -18.20
CA THR A 222 -6.91 -17.90 -17.57
C THR A 222 -7.41 -17.80 -16.12
N ASP A 223 -7.05 -16.78 -15.33
CA ASP A 223 -7.43 -16.75 -13.91
C ASP A 223 -8.64 -15.85 -13.62
N VAL A 224 -9.03 -14.95 -14.54
CA VAL A 224 -10.21 -14.08 -14.35
C VAL A 224 -11.51 -14.89 -14.36
N GLU A 225 -11.60 -15.92 -15.21
CA GLU A 225 -12.76 -16.82 -15.28
C GLU A 225 -12.83 -17.79 -14.09
N ASN A 226 -11.68 -18.30 -13.62
CA ASN A 226 -11.63 -19.29 -12.53
C ASN A 226 -11.68 -18.67 -11.12
N SER A 227 -11.26 -17.42 -10.96
CA SER A 227 -11.23 -16.74 -9.66
C SER A 227 -12.55 -16.05 -9.29
N GLY A 228 -13.59 -16.12 -10.12
CA GLY A 228 -14.80 -15.31 -9.93
C GLY A 228 -14.49 -13.81 -9.92
N GLY A 229 -13.36 -13.41 -10.52
CA GLY A 229 -12.65 -12.13 -10.40
C GLY A 229 -12.37 -11.64 -8.98
N ASN A 230 -12.14 -12.55 -8.05
CA ASN A 230 -11.33 -12.30 -6.87
C ASN A 230 -9.91 -12.81 -7.16
N LEU A 231 -9.11 -11.98 -7.83
CA LEU A 231 -7.74 -12.29 -8.22
C LEU A 231 -6.92 -12.71 -6.99
N LYS A 232 -6.54 -14.00 -6.94
CA LYS A 232 -5.58 -14.53 -5.96
C LYS A 232 -4.17 -14.13 -6.40
N ILE A 233 -3.87 -12.83 -6.37
CA ILE A 233 -2.47 -12.44 -6.37
C ILE A 233 -1.88 -12.97 -5.06
N ALA A 234 -0.70 -13.59 -5.14
CA ALA A 234 0.09 -13.97 -4.00
C ALA A 234 0.65 -12.71 -3.30
N TRP A 235 -0.23 -11.84 -2.80
CA TRP A 235 0.18 -10.76 -1.93
C TRP A 235 0.68 -11.39 -0.63
N PHE A 236 1.96 -11.23 -0.32
CA PHE A 236 2.36 -11.26 1.08
C PHE A 236 1.84 -9.96 1.71
N GLU A 237 0.60 -9.99 2.19
CA GLU A 237 0.11 -8.99 3.12
C GLU A 237 0.25 -9.57 4.53
N SER A 238 1.00 -8.88 5.38
CA SER A 238 1.08 -9.28 6.77
C SER A 238 -0.27 -9.03 7.46
N TYR A 239 -0.84 -10.08 8.03
CA TYR A 239 -2.06 -10.00 8.83
C TYR A 239 -1.80 -9.56 10.27
N LEU A 240 -0.54 -9.19 10.59
CA LEU A 240 -0.18 -8.68 11.90
C LEU A 240 -0.98 -7.42 12.29
N PHE A 241 -1.36 -6.62 11.29
CA PHE A 241 -2.08 -5.35 11.44
C PHE A 241 -3.53 -5.42 10.96
N ASP A 242 -4.02 -6.62 10.65
CA ASP A 242 -5.44 -6.88 10.43
C ASP A 242 -6.08 -7.38 11.72
N ARG A 243 -7.42 -7.52 11.69
CA ARG A 243 -8.14 -8.17 12.78
C ARG A 243 -7.59 -9.58 13.03
N PRO A 244 -7.15 -9.92 14.26
CA PRO A 244 -6.55 -11.21 14.55
C PRO A 244 -7.46 -12.39 14.20
N LYS A 245 -6.88 -13.42 13.58
CA LYS A 245 -7.54 -14.66 13.19
C LYS A 245 -6.60 -15.85 13.41
N LEU A 246 -7.15 -17.04 13.58
CA LEU A 246 -6.37 -18.27 13.52
C LEU A 246 -5.99 -18.55 12.07
N GLN A 247 -4.75 -18.25 11.70
CA GLN A 247 -4.27 -18.38 10.32
C GLN A 247 -3.15 -19.41 10.19
N ALA A 248 -3.05 -20.01 9.00
CA ALA A 248 -1.91 -20.82 8.61
C ALA A 248 -0.67 -19.94 8.36
N PRO A 249 0.55 -20.51 8.42
CA PRO A 249 1.75 -19.79 8.00
C PRO A 249 1.64 -19.29 6.56
N MET A 250 2.11 -18.07 6.30
CA MET A 250 2.22 -17.54 4.94
C MET A 250 3.62 -17.71 4.36
N GLY A 251 3.65 -18.00 3.06
CA GLY A 251 4.87 -17.88 2.27
C GLY A 251 5.16 -16.41 1.93
N THR A 252 6.40 -16.15 1.53
CA THR A 252 6.81 -14.89 0.88
C THR A 252 7.27 -15.17 -0.54
N TRP A 253 7.13 -14.21 -1.46
CA TRP A 253 7.65 -14.36 -2.83
C TRP A 253 9.20 -14.36 -2.88
N TYR A 254 9.84 -13.94 -1.79
CA TYR A 254 11.29 -13.90 -1.62
C TYR A 254 11.75 -14.80 -0.46
N ASP A 255 13.04 -15.14 -0.42
CA ASP A 255 13.64 -15.83 0.72
C ASP A 255 13.89 -14.86 1.89
N PRO A 256 13.28 -15.05 3.08
CA PRO A 256 13.46 -14.21 4.26
C PRO A 256 14.91 -13.91 4.64
N LYS A 257 15.85 -14.80 4.28
CA LYS A 257 17.27 -14.62 4.59
C LYS A 257 17.84 -13.34 3.97
N TYR A 258 17.37 -12.92 2.79
CA TYR A 258 17.92 -11.75 2.10
C TYR A 258 17.54 -10.46 2.81
N LEU A 259 16.29 -10.35 3.26
CA LEU A 259 15.84 -9.23 4.09
C LEU A 259 16.60 -9.16 5.42
N CYS A 260 16.73 -10.30 6.09
CA CYS A 260 17.50 -10.38 7.34
C CYS A 260 18.98 -9.99 7.12
N GLN A 261 19.63 -10.50 6.06
CA GLN A 261 21.01 -10.13 5.75
C GLN A 261 21.14 -8.62 5.48
N ALA A 262 20.24 -8.03 4.68
CA ALA A 262 20.21 -6.59 4.46
C ALA A 262 20.05 -5.80 5.78
N TRP A 263 19.16 -6.26 6.67
CA TRP A 263 18.97 -5.67 7.98
C TRP A 263 20.26 -5.69 8.81
N GLY A 264 20.95 -6.83 8.87
CA GLY A 264 22.24 -6.95 9.54
C GLY A 264 23.34 -6.07 8.95
N LEU A 265 23.35 -5.88 7.63
CA LEU A 265 24.31 -5.01 6.94
C LEU A 265 24.08 -3.53 7.27
N LEU A 266 22.84 -3.04 7.22
CA LEU A 266 22.57 -1.64 7.56
C LEU A 266 22.80 -1.36 9.06
N VAL A 267 22.46 -2.28 9.97
CA VAL A 267 22.72 -2.10 11.41
C VAL A 267 24.23 -1.94 11.70
N LYS A 268 25.11 -2.63 10.97
CA LYS A 268 26.58 -2.47 11.07
C LYS A 268 27.09 -1.09 10.62
N ARG A 269 26.26 -0.31 9.92
CA ARG A 269 26.62 1.00 9.37
C ARG A 269 25.99 2.17 10.10
N ILE A 270 25.30 1.91 11.22
CA ILE A 270 24.72 2.94 12.08
C ILE A 270 25.74 4.00 12.47
N ASP A 271 26.93 3.63 12.94
CA ASP A 271 27.91 4.63 13.39
C ASP A 271 28.41 5.52 12.26
N LEU A 272 28.54 4.98 11.05
CA LEU A 272 29.00 5.71 9.88
C LEU A 272 27.97 6.73 9.40
N PHE A 273 26.69 6.37 9.41
CA PHE A 273 25.61 7.17 8.83
C PHE A 273 24.61 7.73 9.85
N ARG A 274 24.92 7.72 11.15
CA ARG A 274 23.97 8.11 12.22
C ARG A 274 23.36 9.51 12.09
N ASN A 275 24.07 10.42 11.40
CA ASN A 275 23.64 11.80 11.19
C ASN A 275 22.92 12.01 9.85
N ASN A 276 22.87 11.00 8.98
CA ASN A 276 22.10 11.04 7.75
C ASN A 276 20.64 10.63 8.05
N SER A 277 19.71 11.55 7.84
CA SER A 277 18.29 11.32 8.13
C SER A 277 17.64 10.27 7.22
N LEU A 278 18.11 10.11 5.99
CA LEU A 278 17.61 9.10 5.05
C LEU A 278 18.08 7.71 5.46
N PHE A 279 19.33 7.57 5.89
CA PHE A 279 19.83 6.33 6.46
C PHE A 279 19.08 5.96 7.75
N LYS A 280 18.85 6.93 8.65
CA LYS A 280 18.04 6.71 9.86
C LYS A 280 16.66 6.16 9.50
N HIS A 281 15.99 6.78 8.54
CA HIS A 281 14.68 6.34 8.05
C HIS A 281 14.73 4.89 7.56
N ASP A 282 15.67 4.56 6.68
CA ASP A 282 15.76 3.23 6.07
C ASP A 282 16.10 2.14 7.08
N VAL A 283 16.94 2.42 8.08
CA VAL A 283 17.24 1.45 9.14
C VAL A 283 16.04 1.22 10.06
N ILE A 284 15.26 2.26 10.35
CA ILE A 284 14.01 2.12 11.12
C ILE A 284 13.00 1.30 10.33
N ASP A 285 12.79 1.62 9.05
CA ASP A 285 11.83 0.93 8.18
C ASP A 285 12.21 -0.53 7.93
N LEU A 286 13.49 -0.82 7.67
CA LEU A 286 13.97 -2.19 7.52
C LEU A 286 13.90 -2.98 8.83
N THR A 287 14.11 -2.34 9.98
CA THR A 287 13.92 -2.99 11.28
C THR A 287 12.45 -3.32 11.51
N ARG A 288 11.53 -2.41 11.20
CA ARG A 288 10.08 -2.65 11.22
C ARG A 288 9.72 -3.84 10.34
N GLU A 289 10.17 -3.87 9.08
CA GLU A 289 9.88 -4.98 8.17
C GLU A 289 10.41 -6.32 8.70
N ALA A 290 11.63 -6.34 9.26
CA ALA A 290 12.19 -7.55 9.85
C ALA A 290 11.36 -8.06 11.05
N LEU A 291 10.88 -7.15 11.92
CA LEU A 291 10.01 -7.52 13.03
C LEU A 291 8.65 -8.02 12.56
N GLN A 292 8.05 -7.38 11.54
CA GLN A 292 6.85 -7.86 10.87
C GLN A 292 7.05 -9.29 10.35
N LEU A 293 8.13 -9.52 9.61
CA LEU A 293 8.45 -10.82 9.03
C LEU A 293 8.60 -11.90 10.11
N ILE A 294 9.28 -11.59 11.21
CA ILE A 294 9.45 -12.51 12.36
C ILE A 294 8.10 -12.82 13.01
N ALA A 295 7.26 -11.81 13.26
CA ALA A 295 5.96 -12.01 13.87
C ALA A 295 5.06 -12.91 12.99
N THR A 296 4.99 -12.61 11.69
CA THR A 296 4.13 -13.31 10.73
C THR A 296 4.61 -14.72 10.44
N LYS A 297 5.93 -14.96 10.36
CA LYS A 297 6.46 -16.29 10.04
C LYS A 297 6.76 -17.18 11.25
N SER A 298 6.83 -16.62 12.46
CA SER A 298 7.17 -17.38 13.66
C SER A 298 6.11 -17.27 14.74
N LEU A 299 5.87 -16.07 15.29
CA LEU A 299 5.08 -15.92 16.51
C LEU A 299 3.59 -16.20 16.30
N VAL A 300 2.97 -15.58 15.28
CA VAL A 300 1.53 -15.75 15.00
C VAL A 300 1.20 -17.21 14.66
N PRO A 301 1.92 -17.91 13.76
CA PRO A 301 1.70 -19.34 13.55
C PRO A 301 1.91 -20.19 14.81
N SER A 302 2.89 -19.85 15.66
CA SER A 302 3.15 -20.59 16.89
C SER A 302 2.02 -20.44 17.91
N ILE A 303 1.32 -19.30 17.95
CA ILE A 303 0.09 -19.13 18.73
C ILE A 303 -1.00 -20.07 18.22
N ALA A 304 -1.22 -20.12 16.90
CA ALA A 304 -2.22 -21.00 16.30
C ALA A 304 -1.93 -22.49 16.55
N VAL A 305 -0.66 -22.91 16.42
CA VAL A 305 -0.22 -24.28 16.73
C VAL A 305 -0.44 -24.62 18.21
N ALA A 306 -0.05 -23.73 19.13
CA ALA A 306 -0.24 -23.92 20.56
C ALA A 306 -1.72 -24.01 20.95
N PHE A 307 -2.57 -23.19 20.33
CA PHE A 307 -4.01 -23.23 20.53
C PHE A 307 -4.61 -24.57 20.05
N LYS A 308 -4.23 -25.02 18.85
CA LYS A 308 -4.67 -26.33 18.31
C LYS A 308 -4.22 -27.49 19.20
N ALA A 309 -3.07 -27.38 19.86
CA ALA A 309 -2.57 -28.36 20.80
C ALA A 309 -3.22 -28.27 22.22
N GLY A 310 -4.08 -27.28 22.47
CA GLY A 310 -4.69 -27.06 23.78
C GLY A 310 -3.70 -26.59 24.87
N SER A 311 -2.57 -26.01 24.47
CA SER A 311 -1.47 -25.65 25.39
C SER A 311 -1.58 -24.19 25.85
N ILE A 312 -2.29 -23.95 26.96
CA ILE A 312 -2.38 -22.61 27.58
C ILE A 312 -1.00 -22.00 27.85
N PRO A 313 0.00 -22.72 28.42
CA PRO A 313 1.31 -22.15 28.66
C PRO A 313 1.99 -21.64 27.37
N GLN A 314 1.91 -22.40 26.27
CA GLN A 314 2.53 -22.00 25.00
C GLN A 314 1.78 -20.84 24.33
N VAL A 315 0.44 -20.81 24.39
CA VAL A 315 -0.36 -19.66 23.90
C VAL A 315 0.05 -18.39 24.63
N LYS A 316 0.18 -18.43 25.96
CA LYS A 316 0.60 -17.28 26.77
C LYS A 316 2.05 -16.86 26.49
N THR A 317 2.97 -17.81 26.38
CA THR A 317 4.38 -17.51 26.08
C THR A 317 4.54 -16.85 24.71
N ASN A 318 3.92 -17.42 23.67
CA ASN A 318 3.98 -16.85 22.32
C ASN A 318 3.25 -15.50 22.24
N GLY A 319 2.13 -15.37 22.95
CA GLY A 319 1.40 -14.10 23.07
C GLY A 319 2.21 -13.00 23.74
N THR A 320 2.92 -13.31 24.83
CA THR A 320 3.81 -12.37 25.51
C THR A 320 5.00 -11.97 24.63
N ALA A 321 5.54 -12.93 23.86
CA ALA A 321 6.61 -12.64 22.91
C ALA A 321 6.15 -11.71 21.77
N LEU A 322 4.93 -11.90 21.27
CA LEU A 322 4.31 -11.04 20.26
C LEU A 322 4.06 -9.63 20.80
N ASP A 323 3.47 -9.53 21.99
CA ASP A 323 3.25 -8.25 22.67
C ASP A 323 4.56 -7.46 22.82
N GLN A 324 5.62 -8.12 23.33
CA GLN A 324 6.93 -7.49 23.48
C GLN A 324 7.57 -7.08 22.14
N LEU A 325 7.34 -7.84 21.06
CA LEU A 325 7.78 -7.49 19.70
C LEU A 325 7.07 -6.23 19.22
N LEU A 326 5.75 -6.16 19.39
CA LEU A 326 4.95 -4.99 19.02
C LEU A 326 5.37 -3.75 19.83
N SER A 327 5.68 -3.88 21.12
CA SER A 327 6.16 -2.75 21.94
C SER A 327 7.51 -2.23 21.46
N ASN A 328 8.42 -3.13 21.10
CA ASN A 328 9.73 -2.75 20.53
C ASN A 328 9.60 -2.13 19.14
N MET A 329 8.62 -2.58 18.34
CA MET A 329 8.29 -1.99 17.05
C MET A 329 7.70 -0.59 17.21
N ASP A 330 6.78 -0.37 18.15
CA ASP A 330 6.23 0.96 18.44
C ASP A 330 7.34 1.93 18.86
N GLU A 331 8.21 1.51 19.80
CA GLU A 331 9.30 2.34 20.30
C GLU A 331 10.27 2.78 19.20
N ILE A 332 10.69 1.87 18.31
CA ILE A 332 11.65 2.20 17.25
C ILE A 332 11.04 3.13 16.19
N LEU A 333 9.76 2.92 15.85
CA LEU A 333 9.04 3.75 14.90
C LEU A 333 8.84 5.18 15.42
N GLY A 334 8.68 5.34 16.74
CA GLY A 334 8.53 6.64 17.39
C GLY A 334 9.71 7.60 17.20
N PHE A 335 10.85 7.14 16.67
CA PHE A 335 12.00 7.98 16.35
C PHE A 335 11.91 8.66 14.99
N ASP A 336 10.94 8.34 14.13
CA ASP A 336 10.73 9.01 12.85
C ASP A 336 9.27 9.45 12.71
N LYS A 337 9.08 10.75 12.44
CA LYS A 337 7.75 11.35 12.30
C LYS A 337 6.92 10.74 11.16
N GLN A 338 7.56 10.12 10.17
CA GLN A 338 6.87 9.43 9.08
C GLN A 338 6.15 8.16 9.55
N PHE A 339 6.51 7.64 10.73
CA PHE A 339 5.90 6.49 11.36
C PHE A 339 5.16 6.86 12.66
N SER A 340 4.57 8.05 12.77
CA SER A 340 3.88 8.50 13.99
C SER A 340 2.43 8.90 13.73
N VAL A 341 1.49 8.24 14.42
CA VAL A 341 0.07 8.62 14.35
C VAL A 341 -0.19 9.97 15.02
N GLN A 342 0.59 10.34 16.04
CA GLN A 342 0.50 11.64 16.70
C GLN A 342 0.91 12.77 15.74
N TYR A 343 1.94 12.55 14.93
CA TYR A 343 2.31 13.53 13.89
C TYR A 343 1.20 13.67 12.85
N TRP A 344 0.59 12.56 12.41
CA TRP A 344 -0.57 12.57 11.50
C TRP A 344 -1.78 13.31 12.08
N ILE A 345 -2.12 13.08 13.35
CA ILE A 345 -3.21 13.78 14.04
C ILE A 345 -2.88 15.27 14.21
N ALA A 346 -1.66 15.59 14.62
CA ALA A 346 -1.25 16.98 14.83
C ALA A 346 -1.31 17.81 13.53
N THR A 347 -0.91 17.22 12.39
CA THR A 347 -1.03 17.91 11.09
C THR A 347 -2.48 18.09 10.66
N ALA A 348 -3.37 17.14 10.97
CA ALA A 348 -4.81 17.29 10.73
C ALA A 348 -5.41 18.41 11.59
N ARG A 349 -5.19 18.39 12.92
CA ARG A 349 -5.67 19.44 13.83
C ARG A 349 -5.19 20.83 13.42
N ALA A 350 -3.93 20.96 13.01
CA ALA A 350 -3.34 22.24 12.58
C ALA A 350 -3.99 22.86 11.32
N LYS A 351 -4.89 22.15 10.62
CA LYS A 351 -5.66 22.69 9.48
C LYS A 351 -6.99 23.33 9.89
N ALA A 352 -7.46 23.09 11.11
CA ALA A 352 -8.72 23.60 11.60
C ALA A 352 -8.63 25.07 12.03
N GLY A 353 -9.74 25.81 11.92
CA GLY A 353 -9.86 27.18 12.41
C GLY A 353 -10.47 27.29 13.81
N THR A 354 -11.06 26.21 14.34
CA THR A 354 -11.73 26.19 15.65
C THR A 354 -11.51 24.87 16.38
N VAL A 355 -11.61 24.86 17.71
CA VAL A 355 -11.47 23.64 18.53
C VAL A 355 -12.44 22.51 18.11
N PRO A 356 -13.75 22.76 17.86
CA PRO A 356 -14.64 21.70 17.37
C PRO A 356 -14.21 21.10 16.02
N GLU A 357 -13.62 21.92 15.14
CA GLU A 357 -13.10 21.47 13.86
C GLU A 357 -11.79 20.67 14.03
N GLU A 358 -10.93 21.05 14.99
CA GLU A 358 -9.75 20.25 15.34
C GLU A 358 -10.14 18.84 15.78
N ASP A 359 -11.15 18.72 16.64
CA ASP A 359 -11.63 17.43 17.14
C ASP A 359 -12.25 16.59 16.01
N GLN A 360 -12.98 17.22 15.08
CA GLN A 360 -13.51 16.55 13.90
C GLN A 360 -12.40 16.06 12.95
N PHE A 361 -11.35 16.86 12.75
CA PHE A 361 -10.21 16.50 11.89
C PHE A 361 -9.37 15.40 12.51
N GLU A 362 -9.19 15.40 13.83
CA GLU A 362 -8.58 14.28 14.55
C GLU A 362 -9.41 13.00 14.41
N PHE A 363 -10.72 13.07 14.59
CA PHE A 363 -11.61 11.92 14.37
C PHE A 363 -11.44 11.36 12.96
N ASN A 364 -11.46 12.21 11.92
CA ASN A 364 -11.25 11.80 10.53
C ASN A 364 -9.88 11.15 10.34
N ALA A 365 -8.82 11.74 10.90
CA ALA A 365 -7.44 11.27 10.80
C ALA A 365 -7.25 9.88 11.43
N ARG A 366 -7.86 9.64 12.61
CA ARG A 366 -7.85 8.33 13.28
C ARG A 366 -8.67 7.30 12.53
N ASN A 367 -9.88 7.68 12.12
CA ASN A 367 -10.83 6.79 11.47
C ASN A 367 -10.31 6.32 10.10
N GLN A 368 -9.68 7.20 9.31
CA GLN A 368 -9.14 6.85 7.99
C GLN A 368 -8.15 5.69 8.04
N VAL A 369 -7.26 5.65 9.05
CA VAL A 369 -6.20 4.63 9.17
C VAL A 369 -6.61 3.41 10.00
N THR A 370 -7.89 3.31 10.39
CA THR A 370 -8.44 2.21 11.22
C THR A 370 -9.77 1.69 10.65
N LEU A 371 -10.91 2.18 11.16
CA LEU A 371 -12.24 1.67 10.83
C LEU A 371 -12.72 2.05 9.43
N TRP A 372 -12.22 3.17 8.89
CA TRP A 372 -12.59 3.82 7.62
C TRP A 372 -14.06 4.26 7.56
N GLY A 373 -15.03 3.35 7.71
CA GLY A 373 -16.44 3.66 7.93
C GLY A 373 -16.89 3.55 9.39
N PRO A 374 -18.07 4.10 9.74
CA PRO A 374 -18.56 4.19 11.12
C PRO A 374 -18.78 2.84 11.83
N SER A 375 -18.92 1.76 11.06
CA SER A 375 -19.09 0.40 11.58
C SER A 375 -17.98 -0.55 11.11
N GLY A 376 -16.83 -0.02 10.67
CA GLY A 376 -15.72 -0.83 10.14
C GLY A 376 -15.86 -1.19 8.65
N GLN A 377 -16.61 -0.41 7.87
CA GLN A 377 -16.58 -0.55 6.41
C GLN A 377 -15.16 -0.20 5.93
N GLY A 378 -14.46 -1.11 5.25
CA GLY A 378 -13.06 -0.87 4.85
C GLY A 378 -12.07 -0.97 6.02
N LEU A 379 -12.42 -1.69 7.09
CA LEU A 379 -11.57 -1.94 8.25
C LEU A 379 -10.13 -2.30 7.84
N ASP A 380 -9.16 -1.57 8.40
CA ASP A 380 -7.72 -1.74 8.21
C ASP A 380 -7.24 -1.58 6.75
N TYR A 381 -8.08 -1.12 5.81
CA TYR A 381 -7.69 -0.88 4.41
C TYR A 381 -6.49 0.06 4.30
N ALA A 382 -6.53 1.16 5.04
CA ALA A 382 -5.43 2.11 5.14
C ALA A 382 -4.60 1.91 6.43
N LYS A 383 -4.42 0.66 6.86
CA LYS A 383 -3.58 0.32 8.02
C LYS A 383 -2.18 0.93 7.88
N LYS A 384 -1.62 1.32 9.02
CA LYS A 384 -0.28 1.89 9.14
C LYS A 384 0.53 1.16 10.19
N GLN A 385 1.82 1.07 9.98
CA GLN A 385 2.78 0.59 10.98
C GLN A 385 3.40 1.82 11.64
N TRP A 386 2.58 2.48 12.47
CA TRP A 386 2.93 3.73 13.13
C TRP A 386 3.02 3.53 14.65
N SER A 387 4.01 4.18 15.26
CA SER A 387 4.06 4.36 16.72
C SER A 387 2.79 5.07 17.19
N GLY A 388 2.31 4.68 18.37
CA GLY A 388 1.01 5.01 18.92
C GLY A 388 -0.10 4.11 18.39
N LEU A 389 -0.15 3.85 17.07
CA LEU A 389 -1.17 2.97 16.50
C LEU A 389 -0.90 1.50 16.88
N ILE A 390 0.36 1.09 16.93
CA ILE A 390 0.74 -0.25 17.40
C ILE A 390 0.29 -0.45 18.84
N THR A 391 0.67 0.44 19.74
CA THR A 391 0.36 0.25 21.16
C THR A 391 -1.10 0.48 21.53
N HIS A 392 -1.79 1.42 20.88
CA HIS A 392 -3.15 1.79 21.28
C HIS A 392 -4.26 1.17 20.40
N TYR A 393 -3.92 0.54 19.27
CA TYR A 393 -4.91 -0.12 18.40
C TYR A 393 -4.57 -1.59 18.12
N TYR A 394 -3.39 -1.93 17.60
CA TYR A 394 -3.10 -3.32 17.24
C TYR A 394 -2.78 -4.23 18.43
N GLN A 395 -1.98 -3.78 19.39
CA GLN A 395 -1.63 -4.57 20.58
C GLN A 395 -2.86 -5.01 21.39
N PRO A 396 -3.84 -4.13 21.70
CA PRO A 396 -5.02 -4.54 22.46
C PRO A 396 -5.90 -5.54 21.68
N ARG A 397 -5.93 -5.49 20.35
CA ARG A 397 -6.63 -6.51 19.51
C ARG A 397 -6.00 -7.88 19.71
N TRP A 398 -4.67 -7.97 19.64
CA TRP A 398 -3.94 -9.22 19.87
C TRP A 398 -4.09 -9.71 21.31
N ALA A 399 -4.01 -8.83 22.30
CA ALA A 399 -4.20 -9.18 23.71
C ALA A 399 -5.59 -9.78 23.96
N LEU A 400 -6.65 -9.17 23.41
CA LEU A 400 -8.00 -9.69 23.50
C LEU A 400 -8.12 -11.06 22.80
N PHE A 401 -7.55 -11.20 21.60
CA PHE A 401 -7.54 -12.44 20.86
C PHE A 401 -6.88 -13.59 21.65
N ILE A 402 -5.67 -13.36 22.16
CA ILE A 402 -4.93 -14.34 22.98
C ILE A 402 -5.72 -14.72 24.23
N SER A 403 -6.35 -13.75 24.90
CA SER A 403 -7.23 -13.99 26.06
C SER A 403 -8.41 -14.91 25.69
N ARG A 404 -9.05 -14.68 24.54
CA ARG A 404 -10.15 -15.53 24.04
C ARG A 404 -9.70 -16.93 23.69
N LEU A 405 -8.51 -17.10 23.11
CA LEU A 405 -7.93 -18.43 22.87
C LEU A 405 -7.69 -19.19 24.19
N VAL A 406 -7.11 -18.53 25.21
CA VAL A 406 -6.89 -19.14 26.53
C VAL A 406 -8.21 -19.52 27.20
N ASN A 407 -9.22 -18.65 27.12
CA ASN A 407 -10.55 -18.92 27.67
C ASN A 407 -11.22 -20.12 26.98
N SER A 408 -11.11 -20.21 25.65
CA SER A 408 -11.62 -21.33 24.86
C SER A 408 -11.02 -22.66 25.32
N ILE A 409 -9.70 -22.74 25.51
CA ILE A 409 -9.05 -23.94 26.04
C ILE A 409 -9.51 -24.26 27.47
N SER A 410 -9.56 -23.25 28.34
CA SER A 410 -9.86 -23.42 29.77
C SER A 410 -11.30 -23.91 30.01
N THR A 411 -12.25 -23.40 29.24
CA THR A 411 -13.69 -23.72 29.33
C THR A 411 -14.11 -24.88 28.44
N LYS A 412 -13.21 -25.36 27.58
CA LYS A 412 -13.48 -26.37 26.53
C LYS A 412 -14.59 -25.96 25.56
N GLN A 413 -14.81 -24.65 25.39
CA GLN A 413 -15.72 -24.11 24.39
C GLN A 413 -14.94 -23.74 23.13
N PRO A 414 -15.46 -24.01 21.92
CA PRO A 414 -14.78 -23.63 20.69
C PRO A 414 -14.64 -22.11 20.58
N PHE A 415 -13.52 -21.64 20.03
CA PHE A 415 -13.33 -20.22 19.73
C PHE A 415 -14.29 -19.79 18.58
N SER A 416 -15.05 -18.72 18.80
CA SER A 416 -15.95 -18.12 17.82
C SER A 416 -15.35 -16.83 17.26
N GLN A 417 -14.98 -16.85 15.97
CA GLN A 417 -14.43 -15.66 15.30
C GLN A 417 -15.46 -14.51 15.26
N ASN A 418 -16.75 -14.80 15.03
CA ASN A 418 -17.78 -13.76 14.95
C ASN A 418 -18.01 -13.05 16.30
N GLU A 419 -17.93 -13.79 17.42
CA GLU A 419 -18.02 -13.21 18.76
C GLU A 419 -16.80 -12.34 19.04
N PHE A 420 -15.61 -12.82 18.73
CA PHE A 420 -14.38 -12.02 18.85
C PHE A 420 -14.44 -10.76 17.98
N ASP A 421 -14.88 -10.87 16.73
CA ASP A 421 -15.00 -9.76 15.79
C ASP A 421 -15.95 -8.67 16.29
N SER A 422 -17.07 -9.08 16.90
CA SER A 422 -18.03 -8.14 17.50
C SER A 422 -17.44 -7.48 18.75
N GLU A 423 -16.75 -8.25 19.58
CA GLU A 423 -16.17 -7.75 20.81
C GLU A 423 -14.98 -6.82 20.58
N VAL A 424 -14.06 -7.17 19.67
CA VAL A 424 -12.88 -6.36 19.38
C VAL A 424 -13.27 -5.02 18.75
N LEU A 425 -14.34 -5.00 17.95
CA LEU A 425 -14.92 -3.77 17.42
C LEU A 425 -15.35 -2.81 18.54
N GLU A 426 -16.11 -3.32 19.52
CA GLU A 426 -16.66 -2.49 20.60
C GLU A 426 -15.63 -2.15 21.69
N LEU A 427 -14.76 -3.09 22.05
CA LEU A 427 -13.84 -2.92 23.18
C LEU A 427 -12.50 -2.27 22.80
N VAL A 428 -12.11 -2.32 21.53
CA VAL A 428 -10.79 -1.86 21.08
C VAL A 428 -10.89 -0.89 19.91
N GLU A 429 -11.52 -1.30 18.81
CA GLU A 429 -11.40 -0.57 17.54
C GLU A 429 -12.18 0.75 17.57
N LYS A 430 -13.43 0.77 18.07
CA LYS A 430 -14.21 2.02 18.25
C LYS A 430 -13.61 2.96 19.31
N PRO A 431 -13.20 2.48 20.51
CA PRO A 431 -12.60 3.35 21.53
C PRO A 431 -11.32 4.07 21.09
N PHE A 432 -10.60 3.57 20.08
CA PHE A 432 -9.40 4.21 19.56
C PHE A 432 -9.64 5.64 19.04
N ALA A 433 -10.87 5.94 18.56
CA ALA A 433 -11.23 7.29 18.10
C ALA A 433 -11.05 8.37 19.17
N SER A 434 -11.06 7.99 20.45
CA SER A 434 -10.89 8.88 21.61
C SER A 434 -9.71 8.50 22.52
N SER A 435 -8.80 7.64 22.06
CA SER A 435 -7.68 7.17 22.89
C SER A 435 -6.65 8.27 23.14
N GLN A 436 -6.18 8.33 24.39
CA GLN A 436 -5.00 9.12 24.75
C GLN A 436 -3.75 8.42 24.21
N LEU A 437 -2.92 9.17 23.50
CA LEU A 437 -1.72 8.65 22.84
C LEU A 437 -0.47 9.17 23.53
N GLU A 438 0.49 8.29 23.76
CA GLU A 438 1.80 8.68 24.29
C GLU A 438 2.58 9.53 23.28
N PRO A 439 3.47 10.43 23.73
CA PRO A 439 4.32 11.20 22.83
C PRO A 439 5.34 10.30 22.11
N PRO A 440 5.82 10.71 20.91
CA PRO A 440 6.84 9.96 20.18
C PRO A 440 8.13 9.73 21.00
N SER A 441 8.83 8.64 20.68
CA SER A 441 10.10 8.27 21.31
C SER A 441 11.13 9.40 21.30
N LYS A 442 11.82 9.57 22.42
CA LYS A 442 12.90 10.56 22.58
C LYS A 442 14.21 9.83 22.92
N GLY A 443 15.34 10.46 22.58
CA GLY A 443 16.67 9.95 22.89
C GLY A 443 17.41 9.37 21.69
N ASP A 444 18.30 8.41 21.94
CA ASP A 444 19.20 7.85 20.94
C ASP A 444 18.60 6.62 20.24
N TRP A 445 18.03 6.85 19.06
CA TRP A 445 17.47 5.82 18.17
C TRP A 445 18.46 4.68 17.88
N THR A 446 19.77 4.96 17.86
CA THR A 446 20.79 3.95 17.54
C THR A 446 20.89 2.86 18.59
N SER A 447 20.69 3.21 19.86
CA SER A 447 20.72 2.28 20.99
C SER A 447 19.53 1.32 20.94
N VAL A 448 18.36 1.85 20.59
CA VAL A 448 17.10 1.09 20.46
C VAL A 448 17.19 0.12 19.30
N VAL A 449 17.65 0.56 18.11
CA VAL A 449 17.84 -0.34 16.96
C VAL A 449 18.77 -1.50 17.31
N ARG A 450 19.91 -1.24 17.96
CA ARG A 450 20.87 -2.29 18.34
C ARG A 450 20.27 -3.27 19.35
N ARG A 451 19.50 -2.77 20.31
CA ARG A 451 18.81 -3.61 21.30
C ARG A 451 17.78 -4.52 20.64
N VAL A 452 16.96 -3.96 19.76
CA VAL A 452 15.95 -4.70 18.98
C VAL A 452 16.64 -5.73 18.07
N PHE A 453 17.66 -5.32 17.32
CA PHE A 453 18.45 -6.21 16.47
C PHE A 453 19.03 -7.38 17.27
N THR A 454 19.72 -7.11 18.38
CA THR A 454 20.32 -8.16 19.23
C THR A 454 19.28 -9.17 19.72
N ARG A 455 18.07 -8.70 20.02
CA ARG A 455 16.98 -9.55 20.52
C ARG A 455 16.37 -10.45 19.45
N TYR A 456 16.12 -9.91 18.25
CA TYR A 456 15.28 -10.57 17.24
C TYR A 456 16.04 -11.13 16.05
N TYR A 457 17.23 -10.61 15.73
CA TYR A 457 18.04 -11.10 14.61
C TYR A 457 18.37 -12.61 14.67
N PRO A 458 18.62 -13.23 15.84
CA PRO A 458 18.84 -14.69 15.90
C PRO A 458 17.68 -15.52 15.31
N THR A 459 16.44 -15.03 15.42
CA THR A 459 15.24 -15.69 14.88
C THR A 459 15.26 -15.78 13.34
N CYS A 460 15.98 -14.89 12.65
CA CYS A 460 16.10 -14.91 11.19
C CYS A 460 16.60 -16.24 10.63
N SER A 461 17.46 -16.95 11.36
CA SER A 461 18.02 -18.25 10.94
C SER A 461 16.99 -19.39 10.85
N HIS A 462 15.79 -19.18 11.41
CA HIS A 462 14.72 -20.17 11.45
C HIS A 462 13.55 -19.85 10.51
N LEU A 463 13.59 -18.71 9.82
CA LEU A 463 12.54 -18.30 8.90
C LEU A 463 12.65 -19.10 7.60
N LYS A 464 11.54 -19.70 7.17
CA LYS A 464 11.44 -20.43 5.90
C LYS A 464 10.70 -19.58 4.87
N GLN A 465 11.03 -19.75 3.59
CA GLN A 465 10.31 -19.10 2.48
C GLN A 465 8.83 -19.48 2.48
#